data_AF-A0AAX3A687-F1
#
_entry.id   AF-A0AAX3A687-F1
#
_cell.length_a   1.000
_cell.length_b   1.000
_cell.length_c   1.000
_cell.angle_alpha   90.00
_cell.angle_beta   90.00
_cell.angle_gamma   90.00
#
_symmetry.space_group_name_H-M   'P 1'
#
loop_
_entity.id
_entity.type
_entity.pdbx_description
1 polymer ?
#
loop_
_entity_poly.entity_id
_entity_poly.type
_entity_poly.pdbx_seq_one_letter_code
_entity_poly.pdbx_strand_id
1 'polypeptide(L)'
;MSQTDTNTEHGITADQLDAVILDILRSTEGETLPWRHLRKRLPEREFWPRLWSLTRLVERGQVEVWKDDHGRNYVCLSIPAPTRRPRGRAA
;
A
#
# COMPACT_ATOMS: atom_id res chain seq x y z
N MET A 1 -5.66 -13.79 41.25
CA MET A 1 -5.22 -12.38 41.16
C MET A 1 -4.40 -12.27 39.89
N SER A 2 -5.08 -12.39 38.74
CA SER A 2 -5.48 -11.28 37.86
C SER A 2 -4.28 -10.80 37.04
N GLN A 3 -4.09 -11.51 35.92
CA GLN A 3 -3.31 -11.04 34.78
C GLN A 3 -3.94 -9.73 34.30
N THR A 4 -3.15 -8.67 34.23
CA THR A 4 -3.57 -7.40 33.65
C THR A 4 -3.46 -7.54 32.14
N ASP A 5 -4.54 -8.00 31.51
CA ASP A 5 -4.78 -7.81 30.09
C ASP A 5 -4.86 -6.29 29.81
N THR A 6 -3.73 -5.68 29.41
CA THR A 6 -3.73 -4.34 28.82
C THR A 6 -4.22 -4.42 27.38
N ASN A 7 -5.54 -4.48 27.34
CA ASN A 7 -6.45 -4.35 26.23
C ASN A 7 -6.25 -3.00 25.48
N THR A 8 -5.86 -3.06 24.21
CA THR A 8 -6.31 -2.19 23.09
C THR A 8 -6.04 -0.67 23.15
N GLU A 9 -4.81 -0.23 22.82
CA GLU A 9 -4.51 1.14 22.31
C GLU A 9 -3.35 1.16 21.27
N HIS A 10 -3.03 0.04 20.63
CA HIS A 10 -1.94 0.03 19.65
C HIS A 10 -2.50 0.35 18.27
N GLY A 11 -2.26 1.58 17.80
CA GLY A 11 -2.42 1.96 16.40
C GLY A 11 -1.70 0.97 15.48
N ILE A 12 -2.08 0.96 14.19
CA ILE A 12 -1.50 0.05 13.20
C ILE A 12 0.04 0.18 13.19
N THR A 13 0.75 -0.93 13.24
CA THR A 13 2.22 -0.90 13.23
C THR A 13 2.74 -0.49 11.84
N ALA A 14 4.00 -0.07 11.79
CA ALA A 14 4.68 0.25 10.53
C ALA A 14 4.58 -0.90 9.49
N ASP A 15 4.83 -2.14 9.90
CA ASP A 15 4.77 -3.30 9.00
C ASP A 15 3.34 -3.64 8.58
N GLN A 16 2.36 -3.46 9.47
CA GLN A 16 0.95 -3.63 9.12
C GLN A 16 0.51 -2.55 8.13
N LEU A 17 0.99 -1.31 8.28
CA LEU A 17 0.69 -0.22 7.35
C LEU A 17 1.35 -0.46 5.98
N ASP A 18 2.60 -0.95 5.95
CA ASP A 18 3.28 -1.39 4.74
C ASP A 18 2.44 -2.47 4.02
N ALA A 19 1.97 -3.49 4.75
CA ALA A 19 1.15 -4.57 4.19
C ALA A 19 -0.18 -4.06 3.61
N VAL A 20 -0.86 -3.15 4.30
CA VAL A 20 -2.12 -2.55 3.82
C VAL A 20 -1.90 -1.73 2.55
N ILE A 21 -0.81 -0.95 2.46
CA ILE A 21 -0.47 -0.20 1.23
C ILE A 21 -0.29 -1.18 0.06
N LEU A 22 0.47 -2.25 0.26
CA LEU A 22 0.71 -3.26 -0.77
C LEU A 22 -0.58 -3.96 -1.20
N ASP A 23 -1.47 -4.31 -0.26
CA ASP A 23 -2.75 -4.96 -0.58
C ASP A 23 -3.69 -4.04 -1.37
N ILE A 24 -3.76 -2.75 -1.00
CA ILE A 24 -4.52 -1.77 -1.79
C ILE A 24 -3.96 -1.69 -3.21
N LEU A 25 -2.65 -1.61 -3.39
CA LEU A 25 -2.03 -1.52 -4.72
C LEU A 25 -2.16 -2.83 -5.53
N ARG A 26 -2.17 -4.00 -4.88
CA ARG A 26 -2.45 -5.28 -5.55
C ARG A 26 -3.89 -5.34 -6.05
N SER A 27 -4.83 -4.72 -5.33
CA SER A 27 -6.24 -4.66 -5.71
C SER A 27 -6.52 -3.74 -6.91
N THR A 28 -5.56 -2.90 -7.33
CA THR A 28 -5.71 -2.03 -8.51
C THR A 28 -5.27 -2.71 -9.80
N GLU A 29 -5.00 -4.02 -9.79
CA GLU A 29 -4.65 -4.82 -10.98
C GLU A 29 -3.46 -4.25 -11.80
N GLY A 30 -2.53 -3.55 -11.13
CA GLY A 30 -1.38 -2.91 -11.76
C GLY A 30 -1.63 -1.47 -12.22
N GLU A 31 -2.84 -0.94 -12.02
CA GLU A 31 -3.12 0.48 -12.25
C GLU A 31 -2.43 1.36 -11.21
N THR A 32 -2.08 2.56 -11.66
CA THR A 32 -1.50 3.58 -10.82
C THR A 32 -2.57 4.35 -10.05
N LEU A 33 -2.39 4.50 -8.74
CA LEU A 33 -3.33 5.19 -7.86
C LEU A 33 -2.77 6.56 -7.41
N PRO A 34 -3.55 7.66 -7.48
CA PRO A 34 -3.13 8.92 -6.87
C PRO A 34 -2.86 8.74 -5.37
N TRP A 35 -1.75 9.28 -4.85
CA TRP A 35 -1.39 9.18 -3.43
C TRP A 35 -2.50 9.69 -2.51
N ARG A 36 -3.20 10.75 -2.93
CA ARG A 36 -4.37 11.27 -2.21
C ARG A 36 -5.48 10.23 -2.06
N HIS A 37 -5.71 9.38 -3.06
CA HIS A 37 -6.74 8.35 -3.02
C HIS A 37 -6.29 7.16 -2.17
N LEU A 38 -5.02 6.76 -2.30
CA LEU A 38 -4.43 5.71 -1.47
C LEU A 38 -4.55 6.05 0.01
N ARG A 39 -4.14 7.26 0.43
CA ARG A 39 -4.21 7.70 1.84
C ARG A 39 -5.62 7.67 2.43
N LYS A 40 -6.67 7.88 1.63
CA LYS A 40 -8.07 7.82 2.11
C LYS A 40 -8.51 6.40 2.46
N ARG A 41 -7.82 5.39 1.94
CA ARG A 41 -8.10 3.97 2.19
C ARG A 41 -7.26 3.39 3.33
N LEU A 42 -6.27 4.13 3.83
CA LEU A 42 -5.42 3.68 4.93
C LEU A 42 -6.12 3.84 6.29
N PRO A 43 -6.01 2.83 7.18
CA PRO A 43 -6.60 2.87 8.51
C PRO A 43 -5.90 3.89 9.43
N GLU A 44 -4.57 4.02 9.31
CA GLU A 44 -3.80 5.09 9.92
C GLU A 44 -4.33 6.44 9.45
N ARG A 45 -4.50 7.45 10.31
CA ARG A 45 -4.98 8.81 9.97
C ARG A 45 -3.86 9.83 9.88
N GLU A 46 -2.78 9.63 10.62
CA GLU A 46 -1.66 10.54 10.67
C GLU A 46 -0.91 10.60 9.34
N PHE A 47 -0.37 11.77 9.02
CA PHE A 47 0.32 11.99 7.75
C PHE A 47 1.69 11.31 7.71
N TRP A 48 2.50 11.50 8.75
CA TRP A 48 3.90 11.06 8.78
C TRP A 48 4.06 9.54 8.74
N PRO A 49 3.32 8.74 9.52
CA PRO A 49 3.44 7.28 9.46
C PRO A 49 3.11 6.72 8.08
N ARG A 50 2.10 7.27 7.39
CA ARG A 50 1.75 6.90 6.02
C ARG A 50 2.87 7.24 5.04
N LEU A 51 3.46 8.43 5.17
CA LEU A 51 4.56 8.87 4.30
C LEU A 51 5.81 8.01 4.51
N TRP A 52 6.21 7.74 5.76
CA TRP A 52 7.35 6.90 6.06
C TRP A 52 7.18 5.47 5.57
N SER A 53 5.97 4.92 5.69
CA SER A 53 5.64 3.59 5.14
C SER A 53 5.76 3.56 3.61
N LEU A 54 5.24 4.58 2.93
CA LEU A 54 5.43 4.72 1.49
C LEU A 54 6.93 4.82 1.12
N THR A 55 7.70 5.64 1.82
CA THR A 55 9.15 5.79 1.57
C THR A 55 9.89 4.47 1.73
N ARG A 56 9.64 3.71 2.81
CA ARG A 56 10.25 2.39 3.01
C ARG A 56 9.94 1.42 1.87
N LEU A 57 8.70 1.40 1.39
CA LEU A 57 8.29 0.53 0.28
C LEU A 57 8.97 0.92 -1.04
N VAL A 58 9.19 2.21 -1.26
CA VAL A 58 9.95 2.72 -2.42
C VAL A 58 11.43 2.34 -2.31
N GLU A 59 12.05 2.54 -1.14
CA GLU A 59 13.45 2.16 -0.89
C GLU A 59 13.69 0.65 -1.04
N ARG A 60 12.68 -0.17 -0.72
CA ARG A 60 12.70 -1.63 -0.94
C ARG A 60 12.41 -2.04 -2.39
N GLY A 61 12.13 -1.10 -3.29
CA GLY A 61 11.77 -1.39 -4.68
C GLY A 61 10.44 -2.14 -4.84
N GLN A 62 9.54 -2.06 -3.86
CA GLN A 62 8.22 -2.72 -3.93
C GLN A 62 7.17 -1.82 -4.58
N VAL A 63 7.36 -0.51 -4.45
CA VAL A 63 6.43 0.52 -4.91
C VAL A 63 7.22 1.57 -5.69
N GLU A 64 6.61 2.10 -6.75
CA GLU A 64 7.10 3.25 -7.47
C GLU A 64 6.18 4.45 -7.24
N VAL A 65 6.79 5.64 -7.20
CA VAL A 65 6.08 6.90 -7.09
C VAL A 65 6.55 7.81 -8.22
N TRP A 66 5.60 8.29 -9.02
CA TRP A 66 5.86 9.29 -10.06
C TRP A 66 4.97 10.51 -9.85
N LYS A 67 5.39 11.62 -10.42
CA LYS A 67 4.70 12.90 -10.33
C LYS A 67 4.22 13.31 -11.71
N ASP A 68 2.96 13.71 -11.84
CA ASP A 68 2.44 14.26 -13.10
C ASP A 68 2.88 15.71 -13.31
N ASP A 69 2.57 16.25 -14.49
CA ASP A 69 2.87 17.65 -14.86
C ASP A 69 2.14 18.68 -13.99
N HIS A 70 1.14 18.25 -13.20
CA HIS A 70 0.40 19.07 -12.25
C HIS A 70 0.91 18.93 -10.80
N GLY A 71 2.03 18.23 -10.60
CA GLY A 71 2.67 18.06 -9.30
C GLY A 71 2.00 17.01 -8.40
N ARG A 72 1.09 16.19 -8.92
CA ARG A 72 0.38 15.15 -8.16
C ARG A 72 1.19 13.86 -8.16
N ASN A 73 1.36 13.28 -6.97
CA ASN A 73 2.03 11.99 -6.81
C ASN A 73 1.06 10.85 -7.07
N TYR A 74 1.50 9.88 -7.87
CA TYR A 74 0.83 8.63 -8.11
C TYR A 74 1.73 7.47 -7.69
N VAL A 75 1.10 6.36 -7.33
CA VAL A 75 1.74 5.21 -6.68
C VAL A 75 1.29 3.94 -7.38
N CYS A 76 2.24 3.08 -7.73
CA CYS A 76 1.97 1.75 -8.31
C CYS A 76 2.95 0.71 -7.73
N LEU A 77 2.67 -0.58 -7.95
CA LEU A 77 3.64 -1.63 -7.67
C LEU A 77 4.80 -1.53 -8.68
N SER A 78 6.05 -1.70 -8.20
CA SER A 78 7.23 -1.70 -9.09
C SER A 78 7.28 -2.96 -9.98
N ILE A 79 6.75 -4.08 -9.47
CA ILE A 79 6.59 -5.31 -10.25
C ILE A 79 5.10 -5.48 -10.57
N PRO A 80 4.68 -5.39 -11.85
CA PRO A 80 3.33 -5.75 -12.24
C PRO A 80 3.07 -7.21 -11.82
N ALA A 81 1.93 -7.49 -11.19
CA ALA A 81 1.49 -8.86 -11.02
C ALA A 81 1.56 -9.57 -12.39
N PRO A 82 2.10 -10.80 -12.49
CA PRO A 82 2.25 -11.46 -13.77
C PRO A 82 0.89 -11.49 -14.45
N THR A 83 0.82 -10.97 -15.68
CA THR A 83 -0.40 -10.97 -16.49
C THR A 83 -0.92 -12.41 -16.50
N ARG A 84 -2.05 -12.68 -15.83
CA ARG A 84 -2.69 -14.00 -15.85
C ARG A 84 -3.01 -14.29 -17.31
N ARG A 85 -2.15 -15.06 -18.00
CA ARG A 85 -2.45 -15.51 -19.37
C ARG A 85 -3.80 -16.23 -19.29
N PRO A 86 -4.78 -15.91 -20.14
CA PRO A 86 -5.99 -16.72 -20.23
C PRO A 86 -5.54 -18.15 -20.54
N ARG A 87 -5.85 -19.08 -19.64
CA ARG A 87 -5.68 -20.51 -19.89
C ARG A 87 -6.49 -20.78 -21.16
N GLY A 88 -5.81 -20.96 -22.28
CA GLY A 88 -6.43 -21.31 -23.54
C GLY A 88 -7.34 -22.50 -23.30
N ARG A 89 -8.62 -22.33 -23.59
CA ARG A 89 -9.60 -23.41 -23.60
C ARG A 89 -9.11 -24.41 -24.65
N ALA A 90 -8.53 -25.51 -24.21
CA ALA A 90 -8.27 -26.65 -25.07
C ALA A 90 -9.63 -27.15 -25.61
N ALA A 91 -9.63 -27.44 -26.92
CA ALA A 91 -10.78 -27.82 -27.73
C ALA A 91 -11.52 -29.05 -27.21
#